data_AF-A0A4Y3W6T6-F1
#
_entry.id   AF-A0A4Y3W6T6-F1
#
_cell.length_a   1.000
_cell.length_b   1.000
_cell.length_c   1.000
_cell.angle_alpha   90.00
_cell.angle_beta   90.00
_cell.angle_gamma   90.00
#
_symmetry.space_group_name_H-M   'P 1'
#
loop_
_entity.id
_entity.type
_entity.pdbx_description
1 polymer ?
#
loop_
_entity_poly.entity_id
_entity_poly.type
_entity_poly.pdbx_seq_one_letter_code
_entity_poly.pdbx_strand_id
1 'polypeptide(L)'
;MPVNHGKMLRLRVPVPTRNLIGGTAQEALWVAIRSLKTFTTRELAIAASTDTLVIQPEVADRYLRRLRDAGYLTLHRDAAAKSDAWRLLPRMNTGPKPPMLVQVSLIFDRNQRAVFDGPHSEEIVL
;
A
#
# COMPACT_ATOMS: atom_id res chain seq x y z
N MET A 1 -11.09 -38.33 12.39
CA MET A 1 -10.87 -37.42 11.25
C MET A 1 -9.69 -36.52 11.57
N PRO A 2 -8.53 -36.61 10.90
CA PRO A 2 -7.41 -35.73 11.21
C PRO A 2 -7.71 -34.33 10.71
N VAL A 3 -7.69 -33.36 11.63
CA VAL A 3 -7.76 -31.93 11.33
C VAL A 3 -6.40 -31.54 10.77
N ASN A 4 -6.37 -31.11 9.52
CA ASN A 4 -5.14 -30.74 8.81
C ASN A 4 -4.62 -29.42 9.40
N HIS A 5 -3.53 -29.46 10.16
CA HIS A 5 -2.99 -28.29 10.83
C HIS A 5 -2.30 -27.39 9.80
N GLY A 6 -2.91 -26.21 9.56
CA GLY A 6 -2.23 -24.97 9.19
C GLY A 6 -1.26 -25.05 8.01
N LYS A 7 -1.73 -25.39 6.80
CA LYS A 7 -0.94 -25.16 5.59
C LYS A 7 -0.86 -23.64 5.34
N MET A 8 0.33 -23.06 5.55
CA MET A 8 0.64 -21.67 5.23
C MET A 8 0.30 -21.41 3.75
N LEU A 9 -0.77 -20.65 3.48
CA LEU A 9 -1.18 -20.28 2.12
C LEU A 9 -0.16 -19.28 1.57
N ARG A 10 0.85 -19.77 0.83
CA ARG A 10 1.65 -18.92 -0.06
C ARG A 10 0.77 -18.52 -1.23
N LEU A 11 0.14 -17.36 -1.12
CA LEU A 11 -0.59 -16.74 -2.22
C LEU A 11 0.40 -16.42 -3.35
N ARG A 12 0.32 -17.15 -4.46
CA ARG A 12 1.06 -16.85 -5.68
C ARG A 12 0.26 -15.78 -6.42
N VAL A 13 0.43 -14.52 -6.01
CA VAL A 13 -0.18 -13.36 -6.68
C VAL A 13 0.56 -13.19 -8.00
N PRO A 14 -0.08 -13.38 -9.18
CA PRO A 14 0.53 -13.00 -10.44
C PRO A 14 0.78 -11.49 -10.39
N VAL A 15 2.03 -11.08 -10.50
CA VAL A 15 2.38 -9.65 -10.55
C VAL A 15 1.98 -9.16 -11.93
N PRO A 16 0.95 -8.30 -12.08
CA PRO A 16 0.58 -7.78 -13.38
C PRO A 16 1.77 -7.02 -13.97
N THR A 17 2.18 -7.39 -15.17
CA THR A 17 3.35 -6.80 -15.84
C THR A 17 2.92 -5.49 -16.50
N ARG A 18 2.55 -4.48 -15.71
CA ARG A 18 2.23 -3.16 -16.29
C ARG A 18 3.51 -2.38 -16.52
N ASN A 19 3.95 -2.36 -17.77
CA ASN A 19 5.06 -1.53 -18.22
C ASN A 19 4.50 -0.13 -18.54
N LEU A 20 4.69 0.83 -17.64
CA LEU A 20 4.32 2.23 -17.86
C LEU A 20 5.61 3.05 -17.99
N ILE A 21 5.74 3.71 -19.14
CA ILE A 21 6.84 4.62 -19.44
C ILE A 21 6.53 5.90 -18.65
N GLY A 22 7.19 6.06 -17.50
CA GLY A 22 6.86 7.07 -16.49
C GLY A 22 6.42 6.38 -15.20
N GLY A 23 7.19 6.57 -14.13
CA GLY A 23 6.90 5.93 -12.85
C GLY A 23 5.48 6.26 -12.38
N THR A 24 4.78 5.27 -11.83
CA THR A 24 3.43 5.44 -11.28
C THR A 24 3.43 6.43 -10.11
N ALA A 25 2.27 7.01 -9.80
CA ALA A 25 2.10 7.84 -8.61
C ALA A 25 2.57 7.14 -7.32
N GLN A 26 2.40 5.80 -7.23
CA GLN A 26 2.85 5.01 -6.09
C GLN A 26 4.38 4.91 -6.01
N GLU A 27 5.07 4.77 -7.14
CA GLU A 27 6.53 4.77 -7.19
C GLU A 27 7.10 6.11 -6.76
N ALA A 28 6.54 7.21 -7.29
CA ALA A 28 6.94 8.56 -6.91
C ALA A 28 6.70 8.83 -5.42
N LEU A 29 5.52 8.48 -4.90
CA LEU A 29 5.20 8.58 -3.48
C LEU A 29 6.15 7.74 -2.62
N TRP A 30 6.46 6.51 -3.02
CA TRP A 30 7.33 5.63 -2.23
C TRP A 30 8.78 6.13 -2.18
N VAL A 31 9.30 6.64 -3.29
CA VAL A 31 10.62 7.30 -3.31
C VAL A 31 10.63 8.47 -2.32
N ALA A 32 9.62 9.34 -2.38
CA ALA A 32 9.53 10.49 -1.48
C ALA A 32 9.39 10.08 0.00
N ILE A 33 8.55 9.08 0.32
CA ILE A 33 8.39 8.53 1.69
C ILE A 33 9.74 8.08 2.26
N ARG A 34 10.53 7.34 1.48
CA ARG A 34 11.84 6.83 1.92
C ARG A 34 12.87 7.95 2.11
N SER A 35 12.81 8.98 1.29
CA SER A 35 13.72 10.14 1.37
C SER A 35 13.40 11.04 2.56
N LEU A 36 12.12 11.39 2.75
CA LEU A 36 11.68 12.32 3.80
C LEU A 36 11.71 11.71 5.20
N LYS A 37 11.45 10.41 5.34
CA LYS A 37 11.35 9.64 6.60
C LYS A 37 10.21 10.07 7.53
N THR A 38 10.06 11.36 7.79
CA THR A 38 8.96 11.99 8.53
C THR A 38 8.41 13.15 7.72
N PHE A 39 7.10 13.24 7.54
CA PHE A 39 6.48 14.22 6.65
C PHE A 39 4.97 14.38 6.93
N THR A 40 4.40 15.49 6.50
CA THR A 40 2.94 15.65 6.38
C THR A 40 2.43 15.14 5.03
N THR A 41 1.13 14.85 4.92
CA THR A 41 0.52 14.43 3.64
C THR A 41 0.77 15.44 2.52
N ARG A 42 0.71 16.74 2.84
CA ARG A 42 0.91 17.83 1.85
C ARG A 42 2.36 17.90 1.38
N GLU A 43 3.32 17.82 2.30
CA GLU A 43 4.75 17.78 1.97
C GLU A 43 5.07 16.60 1.05
N LEU A 44 4.50 15.44 1.34
CA LEU A 44 4.68 14.26 0.51
C LEU A 44 4.16 14.47 -0.91
N ALA A 45 2.93 14.99 -1.06
CA ALA A 45 2.32 15.21 -2.36
C ALA A 45 3.17 16.17 -3.22
N ILE A 46 3.71 17.23 -2.62
CA ILE A 46 4.61 18.18 -3.29
C ILE A 46 5.91 17.48 -3.68
N ALA A 47 6.56 16.78 -2.75
CA ALA A 47 7.86 16.14 -2.98
C ALA A 47 7.81 15.00 -4.02
N ALA A 48 6.66 14.35 -4.15
CA ALA A 48 6.45 13.27 -5.12
C ALA A 48 5.94 13.77 -6.48
N SER A 49 5.51 15.03 -6.59
CA SER A 49 5.06 15.60 -7.86
C SER A 49 6.24 15.99 -8.75
N THR A 50 6.07 15.86 -10.06
CA THR A 50 6.99 16.33 -11.10
C THR A 50 6.24 17.17 -12.12
N ASP A 51 6.96 17.80 -13.05
CA ASP A 51 6.37 18.59 -14.14
C ASP A 51 5.38 17.81 -15.01
N THR A 52 5.52 16.48 -15.06
CA THR A 52 4.68 15.57 -15.87
C THR A 52 3.71 14.74 -15.03
N LEU A 53 3.87 14.71 -13.70
CA LEU A 53 3.05 13.91 -12.79
C LEU A 53 2.72 14.72 -11.54
N VAL A 54 1.54 15.33 -11.51
CA VAL A 54 1.03 16.06 -10.33
C VAL A 54 0.26 15.10 -9.43
N ILE A 55 0.68 15.00 -8.17
CA ILE A 55 0.03 14.15 -7.16
C ILE A 55 -0.82 15.00 -6.24
N GLN A 56 -2.13 14.75 -6.27
CA GLN A 56 -3.05 15.45 -5.39
C GLN A 56 -2.92 14.96 -3.94
N PRO A 57 -3.09 15.83 -2.92
CA PRO A 57 -3.03 15.44 -1.51
C PRO A 57 -3.97 14.29 -1.16
N GLU A 58 -5.14 14.19 -1.79
CA GLU A 58 -6.12 13.12 -1.57
C GLU A 58 -5.62 11.75 -2.06
N VAL A 59 -4.83 11.73 -3.14
CA VAL A 59 -4.19 10.52 -3.67
C VAL A 59 -3.10 10.06 -2.70
N ALA A 60 -2.27 10.99 -2.23
CA ALA A 60 -1.25 10.71 -1.23
C ALA A 60 -1.86 10.20 0.08
N ASP A 61 -2.91 10.84 0.60
CA ASP A 61 -3.61 10.45 1.83
C ASP A 61 -4.16 9.01 1.74
N ARG A 62 -4.81 8.68 0.61
CA ARG A 62 -5.34 7.33 0.37
C ARG A 62 -4.23 6.28 0.38
N TYR A 63 -3.09 6.56 -0.24
CA TYR A 63 -1.95 5.65 -0.24
C TYR A 63 -1.35 5.48 1.17
N LEU A 64 -1.15 6.59 1.89
CA LEU A 64 -0.61 6.59 3.26
C LEU A 64 -1.47 5.81 4.24
N ARG A 65 -2.80 5.97 4.18
CA ARG A 65 -3.73 5.20 5.03
C ARG A 65 -3.58 3.70 4.80
N ARG A 66 -3.52 3.27 3.55
CA ARG A 66 -3.38 1.84 3.24
C ARG A 66 -2.03 1.28 3.67
N LEU A 67 -0.94 2.04 3.50
CA LEU A 67 0.38 1.65 4.01
C LEU A 67 0.42 1.59 5.54
N ARG A 68 -0.25 2.51 6.24
CA ARG A 68 -0.41 2.47 7.69
C ARG A 68 -1.19 1.24 8.13
N ASP A 69 -2.30 0.93 7.48
CA ASP A 69 -3.13 -0.22 7.81
C ASP A 69 -2.37 -1.55 7.57
N ALA A 70 -1.45 -1.56 6.59
CA ALA A 70 -0.50 -2.65 6.35
C ALA A 70 0.75 -2.63 7.27
N GLY A 71 0.85 -1.68 8.20
CA GLY A 71 1.92 -1.59 9.20
C GLY A 71 3.25 -1.04 8.69
N TYR A 72 3.28 -0.35 7.55
CA TYR A 72 4.48 0.31 7.02
C TYR A 72 4.78 1.65 7.70
N LEU A 73 3.73 2.39 8.05
CA LEU A 73 3.81 3.77 8.54
C LEU A 73 3.19 3.92 9.92
N THR A 74 3.68 4.87 10.70
CA THR A 74 3.00 5.39 11.89
C THR A 74 2.53 6.81 11.64
N LEU A 75 1.41 7.17 12.27
CA LEU A 75 0.88 8.53 12.28
C LEU A 75 1.05 9.10 13.68
N HIS A 76 1.89 10.13 13.81
CA HIS A 76 2.05 10.90 15.03
C HIS A 76 1.16 12.12 14.94
N ARG A 77 0.18 12.19 15.84
CA ARG A 77 -0.66 13.37 16.00
C ARG A 77 -0.06 14.23 17.09
N ASP A 78 0.54 15.35 16.70
CA ASP A 78 1.03 16.32 17.66
C ASP A 78 -0.03 17.40 17.87
N ALA A 79 -0.62 17.39 19.07
CA ALA A 79 -1.63 18.37 19.47
C ALA A 79 -1.09 19.80 19.48
N ALA A 80 0.23 19.99 19.67
CA ALA A 80 0.89 21.29 19.65
C ALA A 80 1.23 21.75 18.23
N ALA A 81 1.68 20.84 17.35
CA ALA A 81 2.09 21.17 15.98
C ALA A 81 0.93 21.36 14.99
N LYS A 82 -0.34 21.18 15.43
CA LYS A 82 -1.57 21.29 14.61
C LYS A 82 -1.55 20.48 13.32
N SER A 83 -0.64 19.52 13.17
CA SER A 83 -0.45 18.75 11.95
C SER A 83 -0.07 17.31 12.26
N ASP A 84 -0.67 16.41 11.48
CA ASP A 84 -0.42 14.97 11.55
C ASP A 84 0.88 14.66 10.79
N ALA A 85 1.86 14.05 11.48
CA ALA A 85 3.15 13.67 10.92
C ALA A 85 3.21 12.15 10.69
N TRP A 86 3.41 11.76 9.45
CA TRP A 86 3.65 10.38 9.05
C TRP A 86 5.11 10.02 9.22
N ARG A 87 5.41 8.77 9.59
CA ARG A 87 6.77 8.25 9.67
C ARG A 87 6.88 6.86 9.09
N LEU A 88 7.88 6.63 8.24
CA LEU A 88 8.25 5.29 7.77
C LEU A 88 8.94 4.51 8.90
N LEU A 89 8.44 3.32 9.19
CA LEU A 89 9.12 2.42 10.12
C LEU A 89 10.42 1.92 9.48
N PRO A 90 11.60 2.03 10.15
CA PRO A 90 12.87 1.64 9.55
C PRO A 90 12.89 0.20 9.01
N ARG A 91 12.27 -0.75 9.73
CA ARG A 91 12.14 -2.16 9.30
C ARG A 91 11.27 -2.38 8.06
N MET A 92 10.50 -1.38 7.65
CA MET A 92 9.58 -1.42 6.51
C MET A 92 10.11 -0.65 5.29
N ASN A 93 11.34 -0.12 5.36
CA ASN A 93 12.07 0.31 4.17
C ASN A 93 12.64 -0.92 3.43
N THR A 94 11.75 -1.62 2.73
CA THR A 94 12.04 -2.93 2.13
C THR A 94 12.71 -2.88 0.76
N GLY A 95 12.97 -1.68 0.22
CA GLY A 95 13.68 -1.50 -1.06
C GLY A 95 13.08 -0.43 -1.97
N PRO A 96 13.60 -0.31 -3.21
CA PRO A 96 13.22 0.75 -4.15
C PRO A 96 11.83 0.58 -4.78
N LYS A 97 11.32 -0.64 -4.85
CA LYS A 97 9.98 -0.90 -5.38
C LYS A 97 8.93 -0.64 -4.29
N PRO A 98 7.84 0.08 -4.60
CA PRO A 98 6.76 0.29 -3.64
C PRO A 98 6.12 -1.04 -3.24
N PRO A 99 5.63 -1.15 -1.99
CA PRO A 99 4.69 -2.21 -1.63
C PRO A 99 3.46 -2.13 -2.55
N MET A 100 3.13 -3.25 -3.21
CA MET A 100 1.96 -3.32 -4.08
C MET A 100 0.70 -3.55 -3.26
N LEU A 101 -0.37 -2.80 -3.58
CA LEU A 101 -1.67 -2.97 -2.93
C LEU A 101 -2.55 -3.86 -3.79
N VAL A 102 -2.90 -5.01 -3.22
CA VAL A 102 -3.64 -6.07 -3.90
C VAL A 102 -4.98 -6.26 -3.22
N GLN A 103 -6.07 -6.25 -3.99
CA GLN A 103 -7.37 -6.68 -3.51
C GLN A 103 -7.54 -8.18 -3.75
N VAL A 104 -8.05 -8.90 -2.76
CA VAL A 104 -8.37 -10.32 -2.86
C VAL A 104 -9.87 -10.52 -2.77
N SER A 105 -10.47 -11.12 -3.79
CA SER A 105 -11.89 -11.51 -3.81
C SER A 105 -12.02 -13.02 -3.63
N LEU A 106 -12.97 -13.46 -2.78
CA LEU A 106 -13.27 -14.87 -2.51
C LEU A 106 -14.79 -15.10 -2.50
N ILE A 107 -15.22 -16.27 -2.99
CA ILE A 107 -16.64 -16.65 -2.96
C ILE A 107 -16.86 -17.63 -1.80
N PHE A 108 -17.75 -17.28 -0.87
CA PHE A 108 -18.18 -18.18 0.20
C PHE A 108 -19.58 -18.72 -0.07
N ASP A 109 -19.69 -20.02 -0.33
CA ASP A 109 -20.97 -20.71 -0.44
C ASP A 109 -21.49 -21.05 0.96
N ARG A 110 -22.60 -20.38 1.35
CA ARG A 110 -23.23 -20.56 2.66
C ARG A 110 -23.89 -21.93 2.84
N ASN A 111 -24.34 -22.56 1.76
CA ASN A 111 -25.01 -23.87 1.79
C ASN A 111 -23.99 -24.98 1.99
N GLN A 112 -22.83 -24.86 1.32
CA GLN A 112 -21.75 -25.84 1.43
C GLN A 112 -20.76 -25.53 2.56
N ARG A 113 -20.86 -24.34 3.17
CA ARG A 113 -19.92 -23.82 4.18
C ARG A 113 -18.46 -23.91 3.70
N ALA A 114 -18.26 -23.61 2.42
CA ALA A 114 -16.98 -23.76 1.75
C ALA A 114 -16.66 -22.51 0.92
N VAL A 115 -15.36 -22.22 0.80
CA VAL A 115 -14.84 -21.14 -0.06
C VAL A 115 -14.53 -21.73 -1.43
N PHE A 116 -15.08 -21.15 -2.48
CA PHE A 116 -14.89 -21.55 -3.87
C PHE A 116 -14.14 -20.48 -4.67
N ASP A 117 -13.31 -20.98 -5.58
CA ASP A 117 -12.32 -20.34 -6.46
C ASP A 117 -11.46 -19.19 -5.88
N GLY A 118 -10.19 -19.27 -6.24
CA GLY A 118 -9.07 -18.62 -5.57
C GLY A 118 -9.03 -17.10 -5.70
N PRO A 119 -8.16 -16.46 -4.91
CA PRO A 119 -8.05 -15.01 -4.83
C PRO A 119 -7.74 -14.42 -6.20
N HIS A 120 -8.75 -13.83 -6.84
CA HIS A 120 -8.53 -12.95 -7.97
C HIS A 120 -7.88 -11.69 -7.39
N SER A 121 -6.65 -11.45 -7.81
CA SER A 121 -5.82 -10.36 -7.29
C SER A 121 -5.77 -9.26 -8.33
N GLU A 122 -6.35 -8.12 -7.98
CA GLU A 122 -6.26 -6.91 -8.79
C GLU A 122 -5.38 -5.89 -8.08
N GLU A 123 -4.47 -5.27 -8.83
CA GLU A 123 -3.73 -4.11 -8.36
C GLU A 123 -4.69 -2.93 -8.25
N ILE A 124 -4.77 -2.32 -7.07
CA ILE A 124 -5.62 -1.16 -6.89
C ILE A 124 -4.85 0.09 -7.33
N VAL A 125 -5.17 0.58 -8.53
CA VAL A 125 -4.67 1.87 -9.04
C VAL A 125 -5.35 3.00 -8.25
N LEU A 126 -4.54 3.94 -7.73
CA LEU A 126 -5.02 5.07 -6.95
C LEU A 126 -5.11 6.34 -7.77
#